data_AF-A0A2H9MUB9-F1
#
_entry.id   AF-A0A2H9MUB9-F1
#
_cell.length_a   1.000
_cell.length_b   1.000
_cell.length_c   1.000
_cell.angle_alpha   90.00
_cell.angle_beta   90.00
_cell.angle_gamma   90.00
#
_symmetry.space_group_name_H-M   'P 1'
#
loop_
_entity.id
_entity.type
_entity.pdbx_description
1 polymer ?
#
loop_
_entity_poly.entity_id
_entity_poly.type
_entity_poly.pdbx_seq_one_letter_code
_entity_poly.pdbx_strand_id
1 'polypeptide(L)'
;YITTGDAGMPEMSQDQNTVVGKILRINPDGTIPDDNPYANAVYSLGHRNPQGIAWDRDGRMFATEHGPSGWRGFAHDEINQIISGKNYGWPEIIGDETKDGMTNPVLHSGDDTWAPSGASFYYGGQIPQWTGNLFVATLRGEHLHMISFEQDMVKSHEKLFFEDFGRLRDVVEGPDGYLYLLTSNRDGRGSPASNDDRILRIMPMTVISSFEQCVEAGNPVMESYPRQCRTHDGKHFVEAISKIPSWIKDIAKWWSLGQITDQDFALGLEFLIMKNVIVVPEDTTLEESPESNIPSWLRENAGGWSQGMLSDEEFLQSIQWMIDNQFIRT
;
A
#
# COMPACT_ATOMS: atom_id res chain seq x y z
N TYR A 1 13.07 0.62 29.80
CA TYR A 1 14.12 1.54 29.33
C TYR A 1 13.58 2.95 29.36
N ILE A 2 14.46 3.94 29.55
CA ILE A 2 14.07 5.35 29.70
C ILE A 2 15.04 6.19 28.88
N THR A 3 14.54 7.01 27.98
CA THR A 3 15.37 7.99 27.25
C THR A 3 15.45 9.29 28.04
N THR A 4 16.63 9.90 28.06
CA THR A 4 16.88 11.16 28.75
C THR A 4 17.74 12.05 27.87
N GLY A 5 17.27 13.27 27.61
CA GLY A 5 18.06 14.26 26.88
C GLY A 5 19.15 14.89 27.75
N ASP A 6 20.00 15.71 27.12
CA ASP A 6 21.09 16.42 27.75
C ASP A 6 20.64 17.55 28.69
N ALA A 7 19.34 17.88 28.68
CA ALA A 7 18.73 18.93 29.49
C ALA A 7 19.43 20.30 29.36
N GLY A 8 20.11 20.57 28.24
CA GLY A 8 20.91 21.79 28.05
C GLY A 8 22.27 21.80 28.75
N MET A 9 22.73 20.64 29.25
CA MET A 9 24.06 20.41 29.82
C MET A 9 24.80 19.33 29.01
N PRO A 10 25.25 19.64 27.77
CA PRO A 10 25.77 18.64 26.84
C PRO A 10 26.89 17.78 27.41
N GLU A 11 27.82 18.38 28.16
CA GLU A 11 28.96 17.70 28.78
C GLU A 11 28.57 16.57 29.74
N MET A 12 27.41 16.67 30.40
CA MET A 12 26.91 15.63 31.31
C MET A 12 26.53 14.35 30.57
N SER A 13 26.32 14.41 29.26
CA SER A 13 26.05 13.25 28.41
C SER A 13 27.21 12.26 28.41
N GLN A 14 28.44 12.72 28.65
CA GLN A 14 29.66 11.90 28.74
C GLN A 14 29.93 11.35 30.15
N ASP A 15 29.32 11.91 31.20
CA ASP A 15 29.47 11.39 32.56
C ASP A 15 28.52 10.21 32.82
N GLN A 16 29.09 9.03 33.04
CA GLN A 16 28.36 7.79 33.33
C GLN A 16 27.67 7.78 34.71
N ASN A 17 27.97 8.75 35.59
CA ASN A 17 27.39 8.85 36.92
C ASN A 17 26.13 9.75 36.97
N THR A 18 25.69 10.26 35.81
CA THR A 18 24.48 11.08 35.69
C THR A 18 23.41 10.38 34.85
N VAL A 19 22.17 10.85 34.96
CA VAL A 19 21.03 10.42 34.14
C VAL A 19 20.78 11.35 32.95
N VAL A 20 21.71 12.25 32.65
CA VAL A 20 21.55 13.28 31.61
C VAL A 20 22.17 12.78 30.32
N GLY A 21 21.44 12.84 29.21
CA GLY A 21 21.94 12.40 27.91
C GLY A 21 22.20 10.89 27.84
N LYS A 22 21.26 10.08 28.33
CA LYS A 22 21.38 8.62 28.46
C LYS A 22 20.19 7.88 27.87
N ILE A 23 20.41 6.60 27.56
CA ILE A 23 19.37 5.59 27.63
C ILE A 23 19.61 4.78 28.90
N LEU A 24 18.58 4.68 29.74
CA LEU A 24 18.61 3.99 31.02
C LEU A 24 17.87 2.65 30.94
N ARG A 25 18.32 1.67 31.73
CA ARG A 25 17.68 0.36 31.93
C ARG A 25 17.53 0.08 33.41
N ILE A 26 16.30 -0.19 33.82
CA ILE A 26 15.90 -0.59 35.18
C ILE A 26 14.97 -1.80 35.08
N ASN A 27 14.89 -2.59 36.13
CA ASN A 27 13.87 -3.62 36.29
C ASN A 27 12.48 -3.00 36.51
N PRO A 28 11.38 -3.74 36.27
CA PRO A 28 10.03 -3.25 36.51
C PRO A 28 9.76 -2.82 37.96
N ASP A 29 10.48 -3.38 38.93
CA ASP A 29 10.42 -3.02 40.34
C ASP A 29 11.30 -1.80 40.71
N GLY A 30 11.99 -1.21 39.73
CA GLY A 30 12.88 -0.06 39.91
C GLY A 30 14.31 -0.40 40.30
N THR A 31 14.66 -1.68 40.51
CA THR A 31 16.04 -2.09 40.80
C THR A 31 16.94 -2.01 39.56
N ILE A 32 18.25 -2.01 39.77
CA ILE A 32 19.24 -2.02 38.68
C ILE A 32 19.52 -3.47 38.26
N PRO A 33 19.41 -3.82 36.97
CA PRO A 33 19.83 -5.13 36.47
C PRO A 33 21.32 -5.40 36.75
N ASP A 34 21.65 -6.61 37.20
CA ASP A 34 23.03 -6.99 37.54
C ASP A 34 23.97 -6.99 36.32
N ASP A 35 23.42 -7.09 35.11
CA ASP A 35 24.13 -7.08 33.84
C ASP A 35 24.24 -5.67 33.21
N ASN A 36 23.87 -4.60 33.94
CA ASN A 36 24.08 -3.24 33.46
C ASN A 36 25.58 -2.89 33.41
N PRO A 37 26.03 -2.14 32.38
CA PRO A 37 27.45 -1.95 32.07
C PRO A 37 28.23 -1.14 33.11
N TYR A 38 27.55 -0.31 33.91
CA TYR A 38 28.18 0.61 34.88
C TYR A 38 27.70 0.42 36.32
N ALA A 39 27.05 -0.71 36.63
CA ALA A 39 26.44 -0.98 37.94
C ALA A 39 25.47 0.13 38.43
N ASN A 40 24.88 0.86 37.49
CA ASN A 40 23.86 1.88 37.71
C ASN A 40 22.82 1.80 36.58
N ALA A 41 21.88 2.74 36.50
CA ALA A 41 20.81 2.69 35.50
C ALA A 41 21.27 2.95 34.06
N VAL A 42 22.50 3.45 33.83
CA VAL A 42 22.98 3.79 32.49
C VAL A 42 23.17 2.52 31.65
N TYR A 43 22.47 2.48 30.51
CA TYR A 43 22.60 1.42 29.51
C TYR A 43 23.48 1.87 28.33
N SER A 44 23.31 3.11 27.87
CA SER A 44 24.20 3.78 26.92
C SER A 44 24.27 5.28 27.23
N LEU A 45 25.32 5.95 26.74
CA LEU A 45 25.59 7.36 27.01
C LEU A 45 26.00 8.13 25.75
N GLY A 46 26.20 9.44 25.88
CA GLY A 46 26.54 10.31 24.76
C GLY A 46 25.34 10.62 23.87
N HIS A 47 24.16 10.81 24.48
CA HIS A 47 22.93 11.17 23.77
C HIS A 47 22.56 12.64 24.01
N ARG A 48 22.06 13.30 22.97
CA ARG A 48 21.53 14.66 23.01
C ARG A 48 20.08 14.71 23.43
N ASN A 49 19.17 14.13 22.64
CA ASN A 49 17.73 14.20 22.93
C ASN A 49 16.95 13.04 22.27
N PRO A 50 17.15 11.80 22.77
CA PRO A 50 16.48 10.63 22.23
C PRO A 50 14.99 10.61 22.61
N GLN A 51 14.11 10.36 21.63
CA GLN A 51 12.66 10.42 21.82
C GLN A 51 11.90 9.15 21.43
N GLY A 52 12.49 8.29 20.61
CA GLY A 52 11.91 6.99 20.27
C GLY A 52 12.89 5.86 20.52
N ILE A 53 12.37 4.71 20.92
CA ILE A 53 13.10 3.44 20.99
C ILE A 53 12.21 2.31 20.46
N ALA A 54 12.80 1.41 19.68
CA ALA A 54 12.13 0.26 19.12
C ALA A 54 13.05 -0.97 19.16
N TRP A 55 12.46 -2.16 19.16
CA TRP A 55 13.20 -3.41 19.06
C TRP A 55 12.75 -4.18 17.83
N ASP A 56 13.70 -4.77 17.13
CA ASP A 56 13.39 -5.77 16.13
C ASP A 56 13.13 -7.16 16.76
N ARG A 57 12.81 -8.15 15.93
CA ARG A 57 12.58 -9.53 16.38
C ARG A 57 13.80 -10.23 16.97
N ASP A 58 15.01 -9.75 16.64
CA ASP A 58 16.26 -10.30 17.18
C ASP A 58 16.64 -9.65 18.52
N GLY A 59 15.83 -8.70 19.00
CA GLY A 59 16.07 -7.98 20.25
C GLY A 59 17.09 -6.85 20.12
N ARG A 60 17.47 -6.46 18.89
CA ARG A 60 18.32 -5.30 18.66
C ARG A 60 17.51 -4.04 18.89
N MET A 61 18.02 -3.15 19.75
CA MET A 61 17.40 -1.88 20.05
C MET A 61 17.83 -0.82 19.04
N PHE A 62 16.89 -0.01 18.59
CA PHE A 62 17.13 1.19 17.82
C PHE A 62 16.57 2.39 18.57
N ALA A 63 17.27 3.53 18.54
CA ALA A 63 16.81 4.78 19.10
C ALA A 63 16.86 5.90 18.07
N THR A 64 15.97 6.87 18.23
CA THR A 64 15.87 8.05 17.38
C THR A 64 16.24 9.28 18.19
N GLU A 65 16.95 10.22 17.58
CA GLU A 65 17.54 11.32 18.31
C GLU A 65 17.55 12.63 17.53
N HIS A 66 17.22 13.73 18.22
CA HIS A 66 17.36 15.05 17.63
C HIS A 66 18.81 15.54 17.68
N GLY A 67 19.34 15.98 16.55
CA GLY A 67 20.62 16.68 16.43
C GLY A 67 20.55 18.17 16.82
N PRO A 68 21.69 18.87 16.85
CA PRO A 68 21.82 20.22 17.41
C PRO A 68 21.33 21.39 16.53
N SER A 69 20.36 21.15 15.63
CA SER A 69 19.83 22.12 14.63
C SER A 69 19.52 23.52 15.16
N GLY A 70 19.17 23.68 16.44
CA GLY A 70 18.95 24.98 17.08
C GLY A 70 20.19 25.62 17.75
N TRP A 71 21.06 24.82 18.38
CA TRP A 71 22.15 25.34 19.23
C TRP A 71 23.44 25.56 18.44
N ARG A 72 23.87 24.56 17.64
CA ARG A 72 25.08 24.64 16.81
C ARG A 72 24.80 25.01 15.36
N GLY A 73 23.53 25.06 14.95
CA GLY A 73 23.12 25.48 13.61
C GLY A 73 23.27 24.41 12.52
N PHE A 74 23.66 23.18 12.87
CA PHE A 74 23.73 22.02 11.97
C PHE A 74 22.74 20.97 12.46
N ALA A 75 22.07 20.26 11.54
CA ALA A 75 21.01 19.33 11.90
C ALA A 75 21.55 18.03 12.51
N HIS A 76 21.74 16.97 11.73
CA HIS A 76 22.29 15.68 12.19
C HIS A 76 21.37 14.99 13.20
N ASP A 77 20.08 14.91 12.89
CA ASP A 77 19.19 13.99 13.57
C ASP A 77 19.59 12.54 13.23
N GLU A 78 19.45 11.63 14.18
CA GLU A 78 20.07 10.31 14.11
C GLU A 78 19.10 9.16 14.37
N ILE A 79 19.40 8.02 13.73
CA ILE A 79 18.92 6.70 14.09
C ILE A 79 20.13 5.88 14.52
N ASN A 80 20.09 5.35 15.73
CA ASN A 80 21.19 4.65 16.38
C ASN A 80 20.79 3.21 16.70
N GLN A 81 21.62 2.22 16.34
CA GLN A 81 21.50 0.88 16.90
C GLN A 81 22.16 0.88 18.29
N ILE A 82 21.36 0.64 19.33
CA ILE A 82 21.78 0.76 20.73
C ILE A 82 22.41 -0.52 21.25
N ILE A 83 23.67 -0.42 21.66
CA ILE A 83 24.47 -1.49 22.23
C ILE A 83 24.85 -1.12 23.67
N SER A 84 24.69 -2.06 24.60
CA SER A 84 25.01 -1.88 26.02
C SER A 84 26.44 -1.36 26.22
N GLY A 85 26.59 -0.30 27.00
CA GLY A 85 27.87 0.31 27.37
C GLY A 85 28.54 1.13 26.26
N LYS A 86 27.89 1.35 25.12
CA LYS A 86 28.42 2.20 24.05
C LYS A 86 28.15 3.69 24.33
N ASN A 87 29.07 4.50 23.79
CA ASN A 87 29.02 5.95 23.80
C ASN A 87 28.66 6.45 22.40
N TYR A 88 27.56 7.17 22.26
CA TYR A 88 27.02 7.72 21.01
C TYR A 88 27.54 9.13 20.71
N GLY A 89 28.53 9.58 21.49
CA GLY A 89 29.44 10.63 21.07
C GLY A 89 29.02 12.06 21.42
N TRP A 90 27.73 12.36 21.60
CA TRP A 90 27.33 13.73 21.96
C TRP A 90 27.96 14.19 23.29
N PRO A 91 28.56 15.39 23.39
CA PRO A 91 28.68 16.44 22.36
C PRO A 91 30.04 16.49 21.67
N GLU A 92 30.86 15.46 21.86
CA GLU A 92 32.24 15.33 21.39
C GLU A 92 32.34 15.02 19.89
N ILE A 93 31.41 14.20 19.39
CA ILE A 93 31.19 13.97 17.96
C ILE A 93 29.71 14.14 17.63
N ILE A 94 29.41 14.51 16.38
CA ILE A 94 28.04 14.66 15.86
C ILE A 94 27.95 13.98 14.49
N GLY A 95 26.90 13.18 14.27
CA GLY A 95 26.69 12.53 12.98
C GLY A 95 27.81 11.56 12.64
N ASP A 96 28.54 11.81 11.56
CA ASP A 96 29.59 10.93 11.04
C ASP A 96 31.01 11.30 11.49
N GLU A 97 31.18 12.32 12.34
CA GLU A 97 32.45 12.61 13.02
C GLU A 97 32.93 11.38 13.82
N THR A 98 34.25 11.18 13.92
CA THR A 98 34.81 9.97 14.54
C THR A 98 35.80 10.30 15.66
N LYS A 99 35.70 9.56 16.77
CA LYS A 99 36.66 9.59 17.88
C LYS A 99 36.72 8.23 18.56
N ASP A 100 37.90 7.84 19.03
CA ASP A 100 38.11 6.54 19.68
C ASP A 100 37.13 6.31 20.83
N GLY A 101 36.50 5.14 20.84
CA GLY A 101 35.53 4.73 21.86
C GLY A 101 34.10 5.26 21.66
N MET A 102 33.84 5.99 20.58
CA MET A 102 32.50 6.50 20.25
C MET A 102 31.90 5.75 19.05
N THR A 103 30.57 5.78 18.97
CA THR A 103 29.77 4.98 18.02
C THR A 103 28.93 5.91 17.16
N ASN A 104 29.07 5.78 15.86
CA ASN A 104 28.31 6.57 14.89
C ASN A 104 26.90 6.00 14.68
N PRO A 105 25.94 6.83 14.24
CA PRO A 105 24.60 6.38 13.91
C PRO A 105 24.58 5.49 12.67
N VAL A 106 23.54 4.65 12.57
CA VAL A 106 23.30 3.85 11.35
C VAL A 106 22.71 4.70 10.23
N LEU A 107 22.09 5.83 10.57
CA LEU A 107 21.55 6.81 9.65
C LEU A 107 21.53 8.19 10.32
N HIS A 108 21.93 9.23 9.60
CA HIS A 108 21.78 10.62 10.06
C HIS A 108 21.24 11.52 8.94
N SER A 109 20.68 12.65 9.33
CA SER A 109 19.97 13.56 8.43
C SER A 109 20.85 14.53 7.64
N GLY A 110 22.17 14.53 7.90
CA GLY A 110 23.06 15.57 7.42
C GLY A 110 22.57 16.95 7.85
N ASP A 111 22.43 17.89 6.91
CA ASP A 111 21.97 19.25 7.20
C ASP A 111 20.44 19.41 7.24
N ASP A 112 19.68 18.39 6.84
CA ASP A 112 18.21 18.41 6.91
C ASP A 112 17.74 18.15 8.34
N THR A 113 16.71 18.86 8.80
CA THR A 113 16.10 18.57 10.11
C THR A 113 14.86 17.70 9.96
N TRP A 114 14.91 16.49 10.51
CA TRP A 114 13.77 15.59 10.67
C TRP A 114 13.03 15.84 11.99
N ALA A 115 13.78 16.08 13.08
CA ALA A 115 13.29 16.04 14.46
C ALA A 115 12.51 14.73 14.74
N PRO A 116 13.19 13.56 14.71
CA PRO A 116 12.57 12.25 14.83
C PRO A 116 12.12 11.96 16.26
N SER A 117 11.05 11.19 16.39
CA SER A 117 10.39 10.94 17.67
C SER A 117 10.05 9.45 17.81
N GLY A 118 8.79 9.08 18.07
CA GLY A 118 8.42 7.69 18.26
C GLY A 118 8.80 6.80 17.07
N ALA A 119 9.10 5.55 17.37
CA ALA A 119 9.57 4.57 16.40
C ALA A 119 9.01 3.18 16.70
N SER A 120 8.77 2.39 15.66
CA SER A 120 8.25 1.03 15.80
C SER A 120 8.68 0.17 14.61
N PHE A 121 9.13 -1.06 14.88
CA PHE A 121 9.24 -2.07 13.84
C PHE A 121 7.87 -2.66 13.54
N TYR A 122 7.61 -2.96 12.28
CA TYR A 122 6.33 -3.53 11.85
C TYR A 122 6.42 -5.04 11.58
N TYR A 123 5.46 -5.77 12.12
CA TYR A 123 5.30 -7.21 12.03
C TYR A 123 3.82 -7.66 11.95
N GLY A 124 2.88 -6.71 11.90
CA GLY A 124 1.43 -6.93 12.04
C GLY A 124 0.72 -7.66 10.90
N GLY A 125 1.42 -7.99 9.80
CA GLY A 125 0.92 -8.87 8.74
C GLY A 125 -0.16 -8.29 7.80
N GLN A 126 -0.86 -7.21 8.17
CA GLN A 126 -1.84 -6.55 7.32
C GLN A 126 -1.22 -5.85 6.09
N ILE A 127 0.06 -5.48 6.19
CA ILE A 127 0.85 -4.88 5.12
C ILE A 127 2.15 -5.69 4.96
N PRO A 128 2.09 -6.91 4.39
CA PRO A 128 3.20 -7.87 4.43
C PRO A 128 4.55 -7.32 3.96
N GLN A 129 4.54 -6.44 2.96
CA GLN A 129 5.73 -5.81 2.39
C GLN A 129 6.49 -4.88 3.36
N TRP A 130 5.87 -4.52 4.49
CA TRP A 130 6.49 -3.69 5.53
C TRP A 130 7.10 -4.50 6.66
N THR A 131 6.94 -5.83 6.65
CA THR A 131 7.41 -6.71 7.72
C THR A 131 8.93 -6.58 7.91
N GLY A 132 9.35 -6.23 9.12
CA GLY A 132 10.76 -6.03 9.48
C GLY A 132 11.31 -4.63 9.25
N ASN A 133 10.53 -3.72 8.66
CA ASN A 133 10.95 -2.33 8.49
C ASN A 133 10.75 -1.53 9.80
N LEU A 134 11.65 -0.58 10.04
CA LEU A 134 11.53 0.41 11.09
C LEU A 134 10.79 1.63 10.57
N PHE A 135 9.78 2.05 11.32
CA PHE A 135 9.02 3.26 11.07
C PHE A 135 9.38 4.32 12.11
N VAL A 136 9.59 5.56 11.67
CA VAL A 136 9.97 6.68 12.56
C VAL A 136 9.13 7.91 12.26
N ALA A 137 8.36 8.36 13.25
CA ALA A 137 7.57 9.59 13.16
C ALA A 137 8.49 10.81 13.26
N THR A 138 8.33 11.78 12.35
CA THR A 138 9.14 13.01 12.35
C THR A 138 8.28 14.25 12.61
N LEU A 139 8.80 15.13 13.46
CA LEU A 139 8.10 16.33 13.89
C LEU A 139 8.28 17.47 12.90
N ARG A 140 9.51 17.99 12.77
CA ARG A 140 9.80 19.11 11.85
C ARG A 140 9.87 18.63 10.40
N GLY A 141 10.24 17.36 10.20
CA GLY A 141 10.26 16.74 8.89
C GLY A 141 8.86 16.50 8.30
N GLU A 142 7.81 16.39 9.13
CA GLU A 142 6.42 16.18 8.70
C GLU A 142 6.22 14.98 7.76
N HIS A 143 6.92 13.88 8.03
CA HIS A 143 6.77 12.60 7.33
C HIS A 143 7.00 11.41 8.25
N LEU A 144 6.62 10.23 7.77
CA LEU A 144 6.97 8.95 8.38
C LEU A 144 8.14 8.34 7.62
N HIS A 145 9.27 8.09 8.28
CA HIS A 145 10.30 7.28 7.67
C HIS A 145 9.87 5.81 7.61
N MET A 146 10.20 5.14 6.51
CA MET A 146 10.24 3.69 6.42
C MET A 146 11.67 3.28 6.08
N ILE A 147 12.30 2.53 6.98
CA ILE A 147 13.71 2.13 6.88
C ILE A 147 13.77 0.61 6.85
N SER A 148 14.40 0.05 5.82
CA SER A 148 14.71 -1.38 5.76
C SER A 148 16.18 -1.61 6.05
N PHE A 149 16.49 -2.74 6.69
CA PHE A 149 17.84 -3.12 7.04
C PHE A 149 18.24 -4.41 6.33
N GLU A 150 19.51 -4.51 5.96
CA GLU A 150 20.18 -5.75 5.60
C GLU A 150 21.31 -5.96 6.60
N GLN A 151 21.16 -6.97 7.46
CA GLN A 151 21.99 -7.13 8.66
C GLN A 151 21.94 -5.85 9.51
N ASP A 152 23.07 -5.19 9.74
CA ASP A 152 23.19 -3.95 10.51
C ASP A 152 23.27 -2.69 9.63
N MET A 153 23.07 -2.81 8.31
CA MET A 153 23.15 -1.70 7.36
C MET A 153 21.77 -1.28 6.86
N VAL A 154 21.58 0.02 6.67
CA VAL A 154 20.38 0.55 6.00
C VAL A 154 20.39 0.13 4.53
N LYS A 155 19.37 -0.62 4.13
CA LYS A 155 19.17 -1.07 2.75
C LYS A 155 18.34 -0.09 1.94
N SER A 156 17.26 0.43 2.53
CA SER A 156 16.45 1.48 1.92
C SER A 156 15.88 2.42 2.96
N HIS A 157 15.61 3.65 2.53
CA HIS A 157 15.09 4.74 3.34
C HIS A 157 14.10 5.54 2.50
N GLU A 158 12.84 5.57 2.93
CA GLU A 158 11.76 6.26 2.23
C GLU A 158 11.03 7.23 3.18
N LYS A 159 10.49 8.31 2.61
CA LYS A 159 9.63 9.28 3.32
C LYS A 159 8.20 9.06 2.86
N LEU A 160 7.35 8.56 3.75
CA LEU A 160 5.92 8.37 3.53
C LEU A 160 5.15 9.57 4.07
N PHE A 161 4.04 9.91 3.41
CA PHE A 161 3.09 10.93 3.85
C PHE A 161 3.70 12.32 4.09
N PHE A 162 4.67 12.71 3.27
CA PHE A 162 5.37 13.98 3.41
C PHE A 162 4.41 15.17 3.29
N GLU A 163 4.34 15.97 4.36
CA GLU A 163 3.47 17.14 4.52
C GLU A 163 1.94 16.86 4.50
N ASP A 164 1.51 15.60 4.41
CA ASP A 164 0.09 15.25 4.33
C ASP A 164 -0.67 15.49 5.66
N PHE A 165 0.02 15.30 6.78
CA PHE A 165 -0.58 15.33 8.12
C PHE A 165 0.06 16.34 9.07
N GLY A 166 1.12 17.02 8.63
CA GLY A 166 1.96 17.86 9.47
C GLY A 166 2.87 17.04 10.40
N ARG A 167 3.04 17.52 11.64
CA ARG A 167 3.99 17.00 12.62
C ARG A 167 3.53 15.63 13.14
N LEU A 168 4.39 14.62 13.05
CA LEU A 168 4.14 13.27 13.59
C LEU A 168 4.98 13.03 14.85
N ARG A 169 4.35 12.51 15.90
CA ARG A 169 4.92 12.33 17.24
C ARG A 169 5.24 10.88 17.60
N ASP A 170 4.37 9.97 17.18
CA ASP A 170 4.53 8.57 17.55
C ASP A 170 4.03 7.66 16.44
N VAL A 171 4.60 6.47 16.39
CA VAL A 171 4.17 5.37 15.52
C VAL A 171 4.22 4.06 16.28
N VAL A 172 3.15 3.28 16.20
CA VAL A 172 3.05 2.00 16.91
C VAL A 172 2.27 0.98 16.09
N GLU A 173 2.71 -0.28 16.16
CA GLU A 173 1.90 -1.40 15.69
C GLU A 173 0.74 -1.67 16.67
N GLY A 174 -0.48 -1.59 16.15
CA GLY A 174 -1.69 -1.92 16.90
C GLY A 174 -1.94 -3.43 16.96
N PRO A 175 -2.78 -3.90 17.91
CA PRO A 175 -3.08 -5.32 18.08
C PRO A 175 -3.89 -5.93 16.93
N ASP A 176 -4.46 -5.10 16.05
CA ASP A 176 -5.14 -5.51 14.81
C ASP A 176 -4.18 -5.70 13.62
N GLY A 177 -2.88 -5.47 13.84
CA GLY A 177 -1.83 -5.66 12.86
C GLY A 177 -1.63 -4.47 11.91
N TYR A 178 -2.24 -3.32 12.18
CA TYR A 178 -1.99 -2.07 11.44
C TYR A 178 -1.02 -1.15 12.17
N LEU A 179 -0.39 -0.22 11.45
CA LEU A 179 0.36 0.88 12.05
C LEU A 179 -0.55 2.05 12.37
N TYR A 180 -0.32 2.65 13.53
CA TYR A 180 -0.99 3.85 14.00
C TYR A 180 0.01 5.00 14.14
N LEU A 181 -0.39 6.20 13.73
CA LEU A 181 0.38 7.43 13.86
C LEU A 181 -0.32 8.42 14.78
N LEU A 182 0.43 9.16 15.59
CA LEU A 182 -0.06 10.29 16.36
C LEU A 182 0.45 11.61 15.76
N THR A 183 -0.43 12.56 15.48
CA THR A 183 -0.03 13.92 15.08
C THR A 183 0.27 14.81 16.29
N SER A 184 1.03 15.89 16.09
CA SER A 184 1.45 16.84 17.13
C SER A 184 1.49 18.28 16.61
N ASN A 185 0.45 18.67 15.88
CA ASN A 185 0.29 19.99 15.28
C ASN A 185 -0.08 21.05 16.31
N ARG A 186 -0.63 20.67 17.47
CA ARG A 186 -1.02 21.61 18.55
C ARG A 186 0.07 21.84 19.60
N ASP A 187 1.29 21.38 19.39
CA ASP A 187 2.41 21.54 20.32
C ASP A 187 3.03 22.96 20.34
N GLY A 188 2.41 23.91 19.64
CA GLY A 188 2.87 25.29 19.48
C GLY A 188 3.91 25.49 18.37
N ARG A 189 4.29 24.44 17.64
CA ARG A 189 5.24 24.51 16.51
C ARG A 189 4.63 24.15 15.15
N GLY A 190 3.37 23.69 15.13
CA GLY A 190 2.64 23.35 13.91
C GLY A 190 1.59 24.40 13.50
N SER A 191 0.92 24.14 12.37
CA SER A 191 -0.25 24.90 11.89
C SER A 191 -1.49 24.00 11.96
N PRO A 192 -2.15 23.87 13.13
CA PRO A 192 -3.16 22.84 13.35
C PRO A 192 -4.45 23.09 12.57
N ALA A 193 -5.00 22.02 12.01
CA ALA A 193 -6.38 21.98 11.54
C ALA A 193 -7.37 21.96 12.73
N SER A 194 -8.64 22.25 12.45
CA SER A 194 -9.69 22.28 13.49
C SER A 194 -9.86 20.93 14.19
N ASN A 195 -9.59 19.82 13.50
CA ASN A 195 -9.70 18.45 13.98
C ASN A 195 -8.36 17.83 14.42
N ASP A 196 -7.26 18.58 14.48
CA ASP A 196 -6.03 18.09 15.10
C ASP A 196 -6.14 18.11 16.63
N ASP A 197 -5.33 17.35 17.37
CA ASP A 197 -4.46 16.27 16.89
C ASP A 197 -5.23 14.95 16.68
N ARG A 198 -4.65 14.05 15.88
CA ARG A 198 -5.30 12.84 15.38
C ARG A 198 -4.47 11.60 15.67
N ILE A 199 -5.16 10.49 15.89
CA ILE A 199 -4.61 9.14 15.75
C ILE A 199 -5.04 8.63 14.39
N LEU A 200 -4.08 8.36 13.51
CA LEU A 200 -4.30 7.88 12.15
C LEU A 200 -3.99 6.38 12.09
N ARG A 201 -4.80 5.60 11.38
CA ARG A 201 -4.54 4.18 11.10
C ARG A 201 -4.14 4.03 9.65
N ILE A 202 -3.01 3.41 9.39
CA ILE A 202 -2.52 3.15 8.04
C ILE A 202 -3.11 1.83 7.53
N MET A 203 -3.75 1.85 6.37
CA MET A 203 -4.36 0.68 5.75
C MET A 203 -3.92 0.57 4.29
N PRO A 204 -3.74 -0.66 3.76
CA PRO A 204 -3.49 -0.83 2.34
C PRO A 204 -4.72 -0.37 1.55
N MET A 205 -4.49 0.32 0.43
CA MET A 205 -5.57 0.58 -0.51
C MET A 205 -5.92 -0.73 -1.22
N THR A 206 -7.18 -1.14 -1.17
CA THR A 206 -7.68 -2.22 -2.01
C THR A 206 -7.60 -1.77 -3.46
N VAL A 207 -6.60 -2.23 -4.20
CA VAL A 207 -6.53 -2.00 -5.64
C VAL A 207 -7.52 -2.96 -6.28
N ILE A 208 -8.74 -2.48 -6.48
CA ILE A 208 -9.73 -3.17 -7.30
C ILE A 208 -9.23 -3.14 -8.74
N SER A 209 -8.93 -4.31 -9.29
CA SER A 209 -8.45 -4.46 -10.67
C SER A 209 -9.39 -5.26 -11.57
N SER A 210 -10.43 -5.86 -11.01
CA SER A 210 -11.44 -6.61 -11.77
C SER A 210 -12.88 -6.28 -11.34
N PHE A 211 -13.84 -6.70 -12.16
CA PHE A 211 -15.26 -6.60 -11.85
C PHE A 211 -15.60 -7.40 -10.58
N GLU A 212 -15.10 -8.63 -10.46
CA GLU A 212 -15.34 -9.52 -9.32
C GLU A 212 -14.84 -8.88 -8.01
N GLN A 213 -13.63 -8.34 -8.02
CA GLN A 213 -13.08 -7.62 -6.86
C GLN A 213 -13.89 -6.38 -6.50
N CYS A 214 -14.43 -5.68 -7.50
CA CYS A 214 -15.28 -4.52 -7.29
C CYS A 214 -16.56 -4.91 -6.53
N VAL A 215 -17.20 -6.01 -6.94
CA VAL A 215 -18.41 -6.54 -6.30
C VAL A 215 -18.13 -7.10 -4.91
N GLU A 216 -17.05 -7.86 -4.73
CA GLU A 216 -16.64 -8.39 -3.42
C GLU A 216 -16.34 -7.27 -2.41
N ALA A 217 -15.79 -6.15 -2.88
CA ALA A 217 -15.57 -4.95 -2.08
C ALA A 217 -16.89 -4.19 -1.74
N GLY A 218 -18.05 -4.72 -2.11
CA GLY A 218 -19.37 -4.17 -1.76
C GLY A 218 -19.78 -2.94 -2.57
N ASN A 219 -19.13 -2.69 -3.72
CA ASN A 219 -19.47 -1.55 -4.56
C ASN A 219 -20.74 -1.83 -5.40
N PRO A 220 -21.50 -0.78 -5.79
CA PRO A 220 -22.74 -0.94 -6.54
C PRO A 220 -22.51 -1.55 -7.92
N VAL A 221 -23.38 -2.52 -8.26
CA VAL A 221 -23.50 -3.10 -9.61
C VAL A 221 -24.65 -2.42 -10.34
N MET A 222 -24.37 -1.89 -11.52
CA MET A 222 -25.34 -1.24 -12.38
C MET A 222 -26.20 -2.26 -13.12
N GLU A 223 -27.48 -1.95 -13.31
CA GLU A 223 -28.40 -2.72 -14.16
C GLU A 223 -28.10 -2.46 -15.64
N SER A 224 -26.95 -2.97 -16.12
CA SER A 224 -26.52 -2.91 -17.52
C SER A 224 -26.02 -4.27 -17.99
N TYR A 225 -25.94 -4.45 -19.31
CA TYR A 225 -25.33 -5.62 -19.93
C TYR A 225 -24.17 -5.21 -20.86
N PRO A 226 -22.94 -5.70 -20.63
CA PRO A 226 -22.50 -6.51 -19.49
C PRO A 226 -22.64 -5.77 -18.18
N ARG A 227 -22.71 -6.49 -17.05
CA ARG A 227 -22.80 -5.86 -15.74
C ARG A 227 -21.58 -4.99 -15.51
N GLN A 228 -21.80 -3.89 -14.81
CA GLN A 228 -20.74 -2.94 -14.49
C GLN A 228 -20.73 -2.65 -13.01
N CYS A 229 -19.55 -2.62 -12.41
CA CYS A 229 -19.36 -2.26 -11.02
C CYS A 229 -18.57 -0.95 -10.94
N ARG A 230 -18.98 -0.05 -10.03
CA ARG A 230 -18.38 1.28 -9.89
C ARG A 230 -17.86 1.51 -8.49
N THR A 231 -16.59 1.87 -8.37
CA THR A 231 -15.95 2.19 -7.10
C THR A 231 -16.26 3.62 -6.63
N HIS A 232 -16.04 3.90 -5.35
CA HIS A 232 -16.27 5.21 -4.74
C HIS A 232 -15.37 6.32 -5.33
N ASP A 233 -14.17 5.98 -5.80
CA ASP A 233 -13.25 6.88 -6.53
C ASP A 233 -13.63 7.04 -8.02
N GLY A 234 -14.73 6.41 -8.46
CA GLY A 234 -15.31 6.61 -9.79
C GLY A 234 -14.76 5.70 -10.88
N LYS A 235 -13.95 4.68 -10.57
CA LYS A 235 -13.51 3.69 -11.55
C LYS A 235 -14.65 2.74 -11.92
N HIS A 236 -14.63 2.29 -13.17
CA HIS A 236 -15.63 1.39 -13.74
C HIS A 236 -14.97 0.08 -14.14
N PHE A 237 -15.59 -1.03 -13.76
CA PHE A 237 -15.18 -2.38 -14.13
C PHE A 237 -16.33 -3.06 -14.84
N VAL A 238 -16.06 -3.65 -15.99
CA VAL A 238 -17.06 -4.34 -16.82
C VAL A 238 -16.85 -5.84 -16.67
N GLU A 239 -17.93 -6.58 -16.44
CA GLU A 239 -17.92 -8.03 -16.38
C GLU A 239 -17.42 -8.62 -17.72
N ALA A 240 -16.45 -9.54 -17.65
CA ALA A 240 -15.97 -10.25 -18.82
C ALA A 240 -17.02 -11.28 -19.28
N ILE A 241 -17.44 -11.18 -20.54
CA ILE A 241 -18.41 -12.11 -21.13
C ILE A 241 -17.64 -13.33 -21.65
N SER A 242 -17.66 -14.43 -20.89
CA SER A 242 -16.95 -15.67 -21.25
C SER A 242 -17.85 -16.73 -21.89
N LYS A 243 -19.16 -16.49 -21.94
CA LYS A 243 -20.17 -17.41 -22.51
C LYS A 243 -21.23 -16.61 -23.24
N ILE A 244 -21.80 -17.18 -24.30
CA ILE A 244 -22.94 -16.60 -25.00
C ILE A 244 -24.13 -16.48 -24.01
N PRO A 245 -24.63 -15.26 -23.74
CA PRO A 245 -25.77 -15.05 -22.87
C PRO A 245 -27.06 -15.75 -23.31
N SER A 246 -27.89 -16.13 -22.33
CA SER A 246 -29.18 -16.78 -22.59
C SER A 246 -30.15 -15.93 -23.40
N TRP A 247 -30.13 -14.60 -23.27
CA TRP A 247 -31.00 -13.73 -24.05
C TRP A 247 -30.68 -13.78 -25.56
N ILE A 248 -29.46 -14.15 -25.94
CA ILE A 248 -29.11 -14.37 -27.36
C ILE A 248 -29.78 -15.64 -27.88
N LYS A 249 -29.91 -16.66 -27.03
CA LYS A 249 -30.68 -17.87 -27.35
C LYS A 249 -32.17 -17.56 -27.51
N ASP A 250 -32.70 -16.57 -26.80
CA ASP A 250 -34.07 -16.09 -27.00
C ASP A 250 -34.26 -15.41 -28.36
N ILE A 251 -33.28 -14.61 -28.82
CA ILE A 251 -33.29 -14.02 -30.17
C ILE A 251 -33.27 -15.11 -31.25
N ALA A 252 -32.39 -16.10 -31.11
CA ALA A 252 -32.33 -17.25 -32.02
C ALA A 252 -33.64 -18.06 -32.01
N LYS A 253 -34.27 -18.23 -30.84
CA LYS A 253 -35.58 -18.87 -30.70
C LYS A 253 -36.67 -18.09 -31.43
N TRP A 254 -36.79 -16.79 -31.19
CA TRP A 254 -37.80 -15.95 -31.84
C TRP A 254 -37.63 -15.95 -33.37
N TRP A 255 -36.39 -15.93 -33.85
CA TRP A 255 -36.11 -16.02 -35.27
C TRP A 255 -36.50 -17.40 -35.84
N SER A 256 -36.17 -18.50 -35.16
CA SER A 256 -36.56 -19.85 -35.58
C SER A 256 -38.08 -20.05 -35.66
N LEU A 257 -38.83 -19.37 -34.79
CA LEU A 257 -40.29 -19.40 -34.74
C LEU A 257 -40.95 -18.41 -35.71
N GLY A 258 -40.17 -17.69 -36.52
CA GLY A 258 -40.66 -16.67 -37.45
C GLY A 258 -41.27 -15.44 -36.76
N GLN A 259 -40.96 -15.21 -35.49
CA GLN A 259 -41.47 -14.09 -34.70
C GLN A 259 -40.69 -12.79 -34.93
N ILE A 260 -39.46 -12.88 -35.44
CA ILE A 260 -38.65 -11.74 -35.90
C ILE A 260 -38.14 -11.98 -37.33
N THR A 261 -37.84 -10.90 -38.05
CA THR A 261 -37.40 -10.97 -39.44
C THR A 261 -35.92 -11.38 -39.56
N ASP A 262 -35.50 -11.78 -40.77
CA ASP A 262 -34.09 -12.04 -41.08
C ASP A 262 -33.20 -10.82 -40.79
N GLN A 263 -33.70 -9.63 -41.10
CA GLN A 263 -33.01 -8.37 -40.85
C GLN A 263 -32.86 -8.09 -39.34
N ASP A 264 -33.91 -8.33 -38.55
CA ASP A 264 -33.87 -8.11 -37.09
C ASP A 264 -32.89 -9.07 -36.41
N PHE A 265 -32.82 -10.32 -36.89
CA PHE A 265 -31.88 -11.31 -36.41
C PHE A 265 -30.43 -10.96 -36.76
N ALA A 266 -30.17 -10.53 -38.01
CA ALA A 266 -28.86 -10.09 -38.46
C ALA A 266 -28.34 -8.88 -37.67
N LEU A 267 -29.18 -7.85 -37.42
CA LEU A 267 -28.83 -6.69 -36.57
C LEU A 267 -28.48 -7.11 -35.14
N GLY A 268 -29.17 -8.13 -34.61
CA GLY A 268 -28.85 -8.73 -33.32
C GLY A 268 -27.45 -9.34 -33.28
N LEU A 269 -27.05 -10.07 -34.33
CA LEU A 269 -25.72 -10.67 -34.46
C LEU A 269 -24.62 -9.63 -34.67
N GLU A 270 -24.85 -8.59 -35.48
CA GLU A 270 -23.92 -7.48 -35.67
C GLU A 270 -23.59 -6.78 -34.34
N PHE A 271 -24.61 -6.51 -33.52
CA PHE A 271 -24.41 -5.94 -32.18
C PHE A 271 -23.51 -6.83 -31.29
N LEU A 272 -23.65 -8.15 -31.39
CA LEU A 272 -22.89 -9.11 -30.58
C LEU A 272 -21.42 -9.17 -30.98
N ILE A 273 -21.14 -9.08 -32.28
CA ILE A 273 -19.79 -9.00 -32.84
C ILE A 273 -19.16 -7.65 -32.43
N MET A 274 -19.86 -6.53 -32.61
CA MET A 274 -19.38 -5.18 -32.22
C MET A 274 -19.07 -5.06 -30.72
N LYS A 275 -19.74 -5.83 -29.87
CA LYS A 275 -19.51 -5.84 -28.42
C LYS A 275 -18.52 -6.92 -27.96
N ASN A 276 -17.86 -7.61 -28.90
CA ASN A 276 -16.90 -8.68 -28.61
C ASN A 276 -17.51 -9.84 -27.79
N VAL A 277 -18.83 -10.04 -27.90
CA VAL A 277 -19.56 -11.14 -27.25
C VAL A 277 -19.35 -12.45 -28.01
N ILE A 278 -19.26 -12.34 -29.34
CA ILE A 278 -18.91 -13.42 -30.26
C ILE A 278 -17.67 -12.95 -31.01
N VAL A 279 -16.62 -13.78 -31.02
CA VAL A 279 -15.38 -13.52 -31.77
C VAL A 279 -15.41 -14.38 -33.02
N VAL A 280 -15.35 -13.73 -34.18
CA VAL A 280 -15.27 -14.39 -35.49
C VAL A 280 -13.80 -14.37 -35.94
N PRO A 281 -13.21 -15.49 -36.41
CA PRO A 281 -11.84 -15.52 -36.92
C PRO A 281 -11.64 -14.56 -38.11
N GLU A 282 -10.50 -13.86 -38.17
CA GLU A 282 -10.22 -12.73 -39.09
C GLU A 282 -10.05 -13.07 -40.58
N ASP A 283 -10.25 -14.31 -41.03
CA ASP A 283 -10.04 -14.68 -42.43
C ASP A 283 -11.35 -14.63 -43.23
N THR A 284 -11.76 -13.44 -43.68
CA THR A 284 -12.83 -13.34 -44.70
C THR A 284 -12.56 -12.17 -45.66
N THR A 285 -12.17 -12.50 -46.90
CA THR A 285 -12.05 -11.55 -48.02
C THR A 285 -13.36 -11.48 -48.82
N LEU A 286 -13.76 -10.25 -49.16
CA LEU A 286 -15.05 -9.86 -49.74
C LEU A 286 -15.15 -10.10 -51.26
N GLU A 287 -16.18 -10.82 -51.73
CA GLU A 287 -16.73 -10.69 -53.11
C GLU A 287 -18.26 -10.77 -53.08
N GLU A 288 -18.94 -9.93 -53.88
CA GLU A 288 -20.41 -9.77 -53.93
C GLU A 288 -21.15 -10.95 -54.56
N SER A 289 -22.25 -11.41 -53.93
CA SER A 289 -23.25 -12.27 -54.58
C SER A 289 -24.65 -12.17 -53.94
N PRO A 290 -25.75 -12.37 -54.71
CA PRO A 290 -27.07 -11.88 -54.39
C PRO A 290 -28.06 -13.03 -54.13
N GLU A 291 -28.31 -13.40 -52.87
CA GLU A 291 -29.53 -14.14 -52.52
C GLU A 291 -30.24 -13.47 -51.35
N SER A 292 -31.52 -13.14 -51.55
CA SER A 292 -32.29 -12.29 -50.63
C SER A 292 -32.89 -13.02 -49.43
N ASN A 293 -32.72 -14.35 -49.33
CA ASN A 293 -33.42 -15.16 -48.33
C ASN A 293 -32.46 -16.08 -47.59
N ILE A 294 -32.48 -16.01 -46.27
CA ILE A 294 -31.67 -16.88 -45.41
C ILE A 294 -32.17 -18.33 -45.54
N PRO A 295 -31.29 -19.32 -45.83
CA PRO A 295 -31.68 -20.73 -45.92
C PRO A 295 -32.42 -21.26 -44.68
N SER A 296 -33.42 -22.13 -44.90
CA SER A 296 -34.26 -22.66 -43.82
C SER A 296 -33.50 -23.47 -42.77
N TRP A 297 -32.43 -24.16 -43.17
CA TRP A 297 -31.59 -24.95 -42.25
C TRP A 297 -30.91 -24.09 -41.17
N LEU A 298 -30.64 -22.80 -41.45
CA LEU A 298 -30.08 -21.89 -40.45
C LEU A 298 -31.09 -21.56 -39.35
N ARG A 299 -32.37 -21.43 -39.70
CA ARG A 299 -33.46 -21.25 -38.74
C ARG A 299 -33.66 -22.50 -37.88
N GLU A 300 -33.50 -23.68 -38.47
CA GLU A 300 -33.54 -24.96 -37.75
C GLU A 300 -32.38 -25.06 -36.75
N ASN A 301 -31.16 -24.67 -37.14
CA ASN A 301 -30.00 -24.63 -36.25
C ASN A 301 -30.16 -23.58 -35.12
N ALA A 302 -30.70 -22.40 -35.42
CA ALA A 302 -31.02 -21.40 -34.39
C ALA A 302 -32.04 -21.93 -33.37
N GLY A 303 -33.06 -22.64 -33.85
CA GLY A 303 -34.05 -23.32 -33.00
C GLY A 303 -33.40 -24.40 -32.12
N GLY A 304 -32.59 -25.27 -32.71
CA GLY A 304 -31.86 -26.33 -32.01
C GLY A 304 -30.90 -25.80 -30.95
N TRP A 305 -30.15 -24.74 -31.25
CA TRP A 305 -29.25 -24.08 -30.30
C TRP A 305 -30.00 -23.44 -29.13
N SER A 306 -31.13 -22.78 -29.39
CA SER A 306 -31.94 -22.18 -28.33
C SER A 306 -32.54 -23.19 -27.35
N GLN A 307 -32.75 -24.43 -27.82
CA GLN A 307 -33.30 -25.53 -27.03
C GLN A 307 -32.20 -26.41 -26.40
N GLY A 308 -30.92 -26.04 -26.58
CA GLY A 308 -29.78 -26.80 -26.06
C GLY A 308 -29.50 -28.11 -26.82
N MET A 309 -30.07 -28.27 -28.02
CA MET A 309 -29.82 -29.41 -28.90
C MET A 309 -28.54 -29.24 -29.74
N LEU A 310 -28.07 -28.01 -29.91
CA LEU A 310 -26.76 -27.67 -30.46
C LEU A 310 -25.94 -26.94 -29.41
N SER A 311 -24.63 -27.20 -29.41
CA SER A 311 -23.64 -26.46 -28.63
C SER A 311 -23.41 -25.05 -29.18
N ASP A 312 -22.79 -24.19 -28.38
CA ASP A 312 -22.40 -22.85 -28.81
C ASP A 312 -21.43 -22.92 -30.01
N GLU A 313 -20.52 -23.88 -30.06
CA GLU A 313 -19.59 -24.09 -31.18
C GLU A 313 -20.30 -24.48 -32.48
N GLU A 314 -21.23 -25.42 -32.42
CA GLU A 314 -22.02 -25.88 -33.58
C GLU A 314 -22.91 -24.76 -34.16
N PHE A 315 -23.44 -23.89 -33.29
CA PHE A 315 -24.19 -22.73 -33.73
C PHE A 315 -23.30 -21.64 -34.31
N LEU A 316 -22.13 -21.38 -33.75
CA LEU A 316 -21.18 -20.40 -34.28
C LEU A 316 -20.69 -20.75 -35.69
N GLN A 317 -20.57 -22.05 -36.03
CA GLN A 317 -20.31 -22.48 -37.41
C GLN A 317 -21.42 -22.06 -38.39
N SER A 318 -22.67 -22.02 -37.92
CA SER A 318 -23.81 -21.53 -38.71
C SER A 318 -23.73 -20.01 -38.93
N ILE A 319 -23.23 -19.27 -37.94
CA ILE A 319 -23.00 -17.82 -38.05
C ILE A 319 -21.83 -17.51 -38.99
N GLN A 320 -20.74 -18.28 -38.91
CA GLN A 320 -19.61 -18.15 -39.85
C GLN A 320 -20.09 -18.28 -41.30
N TRP A 321 -20.93 -19.28 -41.58
CA TRP A 321 -21.51 -19.45 -42.91
C TRP A 321 -22.32 -18.21 -43.36
N MET A 322 -23.08 -17.57 -42.47
CA MET A 322 -23.85 -16.36 -42.80
C MET A 322 -22.94 -15.16 -43.14
N ILE A 323 -21.80 -15.06 -42.47
CA ILE A 323 -20.78 -14.03 -42.74
C ILE A 323 -20.13 -14.29 -44.10
N ASP A 324 -19.71 -15.53 -44.35
CA ASP A 324 -19.09 -15.96 -45.61
C ASP A 324 -20.02 -15.73 -46.83
N ASN A 325 -21.34 -15.72 -46.61
CA ASN A 325 -22.37 -15.53 -47.64
C ASN A 325 -23.07 -14.15 -47.59
N GLN A 326 -22.47 -13.14 -46.93
CA GLN A 326 -22.91 -11.73 -46.93
C GLN A 326 -24.29 -11.42 -46.30
N PHE A 327 -24.82 -12.29 -45.45
CA PHE A 327 -26.06 -12.02 -44.71
C PHE A 327 -25.85 -11.15 -43.47
N ILE A 328 -24.61 -11.03 -42.98
CA ILE A 328 -24.20 -10.23 -41.81
C ILE A 328 -22.99 -9.41 -42.22
N ARG A 329 -22.95 -8.11 -41.88
CA ARG A 329 -21.78 -7.25 -42.15
C ARG A 329 -20.96 -7.09 -40.87
N THR A 330 -19.69 -7.48 -40.92
CA THR A 330 -18.71 -7.24 -39.85
C THR A 330 -18.10 -5.84 -39.94
#